data_AF-A0A961IAM1-F1
#
_entry.id   AF-A0A961IAM1-F1
#
_cell.length_a   1.000
_cell.length_b   1.000
_cell.length_c   1.000
_cell.angle_alpha   90.00
_cell.angle_beta   90.00
_cell.angle_gamma   90.00
#
_symmetry.space_group_name_H-M   'P 1'
#
loop_
_entity.id
_entity.type
_entity.pdbx_description
1 polymer ?
#
loop_
_entity_poly.entity_id
_entity_poly.type
_entity_poly.pdbx_seq_one_letter_code
_entity_poly.pdbx_strand_id
1 'polypeptide(L)'
;VYMHIRAMQKVIGYTPHSFRNTELIYSNHIAWLAASMGFQSILMEGADRVLGWRSPNFPYQAKYNPEIKCMLKNYSLSDDIAFRFGEKNWREWPLTADKFSRWAHEIAGNGTVLNLFMDFETLGEHQWADTGIFDFLESLPGSLLRHPDFSFSTVSEAVKRWPVVGEIDTNDPISWADTERDVTAWLGNNMQRQAAEALYELTEQVYATGDAALLDVFRKLQTSDHFYYMCTKWFSDGDVHKYFSPYNSPHDAYVYYMNVLHDLRQRAEHIQLVRDENEAQSIHQKLA
;
A
#
# COMPACT_ATOMS: atom_id res chain seq x y z
N VAL A 1 -6.74 -5.29 9.38
CA VAL A 1 -7.54 -4.04 9.40
C VAL A 1 -7.99 -3.64 10.81
N TYR A 2 -8.88 -4.37 11.49
CA TYR A 2 -9.41 -3.96 12.81
C TYR A 2 -8.35 -3.72 13.90
N MET A 3 -7.25 -4.49 13.90
CA MET A 3 -6.13 -4.24 14.81
C MET A 3 -5.48 -2.86 14.56
N HIS A 4 -5.36 -2.44 13.30
CA HIS A 4 -4.80 -1.15 12.94
C HIS A 4 -5.74 0.00 13.34
N ILE A 5 -7.06 -0.15 13.13
CA ILE A 5 -8.07 0.81 13.60
C ILE A 5 -7.94 1.03 15.11
N ARG A 6 -7.83 -0.06 15.89
CA ARG A 6 -7.63 0.02 17.35
C ARG A 6 -6.31 0.72 17.72
N ALA A 7 -5.24 0.45 16.97
CA ALA A 7 -3.95 1.10 17.18
C ALA A 7 -4.04 2.62 16.92
N MET A 8 -4.65 3.05 15.80
CA MET A 8 -4.88 4.47 15.50
C MET A 8 -5.71 5.15 16.59
N GLN A 9 -6.82 4.52 17.01
CA GLN A 9 -7.64 5.08 18.08
C GLN A 9 -6.86 5.21 19.41
N LYS A 10 -6.01 4.24 19.73
CA LYS A 10 -5.20 4.25 20.95
C LYS A 10 -4.09 5.30 20.92
N VAL A 11 -3.40 5.46 19.78
CA VAL A 11 -2.21 6.31 19.68
C VAL A 11 -2.56 7.76 19.38
N ILE A 12 -3.53 8.00 18.49
CA ILE A 12 -3.87 9.35 18.00
C ILE A 12 -5.34 9.72 18.18
N GLY A 13 -6.16 8.87 18.82
CA GLY A 13 -7.55 9.19 19.12
C GLY A 13 -8.50 9.21 17.91
N TYR A 14 -8.06 8.69 16.76
CA TYR A 14 -8.77 8.79 15.49
C TYR A 14 -9.24 7.43 14.97
N THR A 15 -10.51 7.38 14.53
CA THR A 15 -11.08 6.25 13.80
C THR A 15 -11.06 6.57 12.29
N PRO A 16 -10.31 5.80 11.48
CA PRO A 16 -10.16 6.07 10.05
C PRO A 16 -11.45 5.79 9.26
N HIS A 17 -11.76 6.70 8.33
CA HIS A 17 -12.86 6.57 7.36
C HIS A 17 -12.36 6.30 5.93
N SER A 18 -11.05 6.38 5.72
CA SER A 18 -10.38 6.19 4.43
C SER A 18 -9.43 5.00 4.51
N PHE A 19 -9.46 4.14 3.50
CA PHE A 19 -8.64 2.94 3.40
C PHE A 19 -7.47 3.16 2.45
N ARG A 20 -6.25 3.17 2.98
CA ARG A 20 -5.01 3.06 2.19
C ARG A 20 -4.56 1.62 2.29
N ASN A 21 -4.73 0.85 1.22
CA ASN A 21 -4.14 -0.48 1.17
C ASN A 21 -2.63 -0.37 1.00
N THR A 22 -1.90 -1.39 1.45
CA THR A 22 -0.47 -1.54 1.20
C THR A 22 -0.19 -1.34 -0.30
N GLU A 23 0.76 -0.46 -0.60
CA GLU A 23 1.22 -0.16 -1.97
C GLU A 23 0.14 0.37 -2.93
N LEU A 24 -0.90 0.99 -2.37
CA LEU A 24 -2.08 1.42 -3.14
C LEU A 24 -2.69 0.29 -3.96
N ILE A 25 -2.54 -0.96 -3.50
CA ILE A 25 -3.06 -2.13 -4.20
C ILE A 25 -4.57 -2.06 -4.23
N TYR A 26 -5.13 -1.97 -5.44
CA TYR A 26 -6.57 -1.84 -5.67
C TYR A 26 -7.06 -2.91 -6.62
N SER A 27 -8.22 -3.49 -6.29
CA SER A 27 -9.08 -4.23 -7.20
C SER A 27 -10.52 -4.04 -6.76
N ASN A 28 -11.48 -4.37 -7.63
CA ASN A 28 -12.89 -4.30 -7.31
C ASN A 28 -13.24 -5.10 -6.03
N HIS A 29 -12.60 -6.26 -5.82
CA HIS A 29 -12.80 -7.08 -4.63
C HIS A 29 -12.28 -6.41 -3.35
N ILE A 30 -11.10 -5.78 -3.41
CA ILE A 30 -10.52 -5.05 -2.26
C ILE A 30 -11.40 -3.85 -1.90
N ALA A 31 -11.88 -3.10 -2.89
CA ALA A 31 -12.80 -1.99 -2.67
C ALA A 31 -14.10 -2.44 -2.00
N TRP A 32 -14.67 -3.57 -2.46
CA TRP A 32 -15.86 -4.16 -1.85
C TRP A 32 -15.63 -4.59 -0.40
N LEU A 33 -14.48 -5.22 -0.10
CA LEU A 33 -14.11 -5.57 1.27
C LEU A 33 -13.95 -4.33 2.16
N ALA A 34 -13.25 -3.31 1.68
CA ALA A 34 -13.07 -2.05 2.41
C ALA A 34 -14.42 -1.39 2.73
N ALA A 35 -15.31 -1.31 1.75
CA ALA A 35 -16.64 -0.77 1.93
C ALA A 35 -17.47 -1.58 2.95
N SER A 36 -17.39 -2.92 2.88
CA SER A 36 -18.06 -3.83 3.82
C SER A 36 -17.57 -3.69 5.27
N MET A 37 -16.36 -3.16 5.46
CA MET A 37 -15.81 -2.81 6.77
C MET A 37 -16.18 -1.39 7.24
N GLY A 38 -16.95 -0.64 6.45
CA GLY A 38 -17.44 0.71 6.78
C GLY A 38 -16.55 1.86 6.30
N PHE A 39 -15.54 1.61 5.47
CA PHE A 39 -14.73 2.69 4.89
C PHE A 39 -15.51 3.44 3.81
N GLN A 40 -15.40 4.77 3.80
CA GLN A 40 -16.08 5.67 2.87
C GLN A 40 -15.26 5.96 1.62
N SER A 41 -13.95 5.74 1.69
CA SER A 41 -13.05 5.91 0.55
C SER A 41 -11.91 4.91 0.55
N ILE A 42 -11.37 4.65 -0.64
CA ILE A 42 -10.17 3.85 -0.86
C ILE A 42 -9.18 4.65 -1.72
N LEU A 43 -7.90 4.61 -1.35
CA LEU A 43 -6.83 5.22 -2.13
C LEU A 43 -6.29 4.22 -3.15
N MET A 44 -6.00 4.69 -4.36
CA MET A 44 -5.44 3.85 -5.42
C MET A 44 -4.51 4.66 -6.35
N GLU A 45 -3.75 3.97 -7.19
CA GLU A 45 -2.95 4.61 -8.24
C GLU A 45 -3.84 5.15 -9.38
N GLY A 46 -3.46 6.30 -9.93
CA GLY A 46 -4.02 6.88 -11.15
C GLY A 46 -3.51 6.20 -12.42
N ALA A 47 -3.61 4.87 -12.50
CA ALA A 47 -3.02 4.09 -13.60
C ALA A 47 -3.77 4.30 -14.93
N ASP A 48 -3.03 4.67 -15.98
CA ASP A 48 -3.57 4.96 -17.33
C ASP A 48 -4.41 3.80 -17.89
N ARG A 49 -3.99 2.54 -17.66
CA ARG A 49 -4.74 1.36 -18.13
C ARG A 49 -6.15 1.27 -17.54
N VAL A 50 -6.38 1.85 -16.37
CA VAL A 50 -7.69 1.89 -15.70
C VAL A 50 -8.45 3.16 -16.07
N LEU A 51 -7.75 4.30 -16.14
CA LEU A 51 -8.39 5.59 -16.39
C LEU A 51 -8.72 5.83 -17.88
N GLY A 52 -7.92 5.30 -18.80
CA GLY A 52 -8.01 5.61 -20.22
C GLY A 52 -7.80 7.11 -20.45
N TRP A 53 -8.82 7.80 -20.97
CA TRP A 53 -8.80 9.25 -21.21
C TRP A 53 -9.21 10.08 -19.98
N ARG A 54 -9.60 9.43 -18.88
CA ARG A 54 -10.11 10.09 -17.67
C ARG A 54 -8.96 10.61 -16.80
N SER A 55 -9.26 11.58 -15.94
CA SER A 55 -8.26 12.24 -15.09
C SER A 55 -8.23 11.65 -13.68
N PRO A 56 -7.05 11.44 -13.05
CA PRO A 56 -6.98 11.04 -11.65
C PRO A 56 -7.44 12.13 -10.68
N ASN A 57 -7.68 13.36 -11.17
CA ASN A 57 -8.01 14.53 -10.36
C ASN A 57 -9.51 14.65 -10.00
N PHE A 58 -10.23 13.52 -10.02
CA PHE A 58 -11.63 13.42 -9.62
C PHE A 58 -11.86 12.19 -8.74
N PRO A 59 -12.85 12.23 -7.83
CA PRO A 59 -13.34 11.03 -7.19
C PRO A 59 -14.10 10.14 -8.18
N TYR A 60 -13.99 8.83 -8.00
CA TYR A 60 -14.77 7.83 -8.74
C TYR A 60 -15.48 6.90 -7.76
N GLN A 61 -16.51 6.18 -8.20
CA GLN A 61 -17.12 5.11 -7.41
C GLN A 61 -16.52 3.75 -7.77
N ALA A 62 -16.45 2.81 -6.83
CA ALA A 62 -16.07 1.44 -7.12
C ALA A 62 -17.26 0.66 -7.73
N LYS A 63 -17.01 -0.16 -8.75
CA LYS A 63 -18.06 -0.88 -9.50
C LYS A 63 -19.02 -1.73 -8.64
N TYR A 64 -18.48 -2.58 -7.77
CA TYR A 64 -19.29 -3.51 -6.97
C TYR A 64 -19.71 -2.96 -5.60
N ASN A 65 -19.34 -1.71 -5.30
CA ASN A 65 -19.84 -1.01 -4.13
C ASN A 65 -19.80 0.51 -4.37
N PRO A 66 -20.89 1.12 -4.86
CA PRO A 66 -20.89 2.54 -5.22
C PRO A 66 -20.82 3.49 -4.00
N GLU A 67 -20.93 2.96 -2.77
CA GLU A 67 -20.85 3.78 -1.55
C GLU A 67 -19.41 4.17 -1.20
N ILE A 68 -18.40 3.41 -1.67
CA ILE A 68 -17.00 3.74 -1.47
C ILE A 68 -16.45 4.56 -2.64
N LYS A 69 -15.84 5.71 -2.33
CA LYS A 69 -15.18 6.56 -3.32
C LYS A 69 -13.71 6.18 -3.51
N CYS A 70 -13.30 5.99 -4.74
CA CYS A 70 -11.90 5.84 -5.14
C CYS A 70 -11.24 7.22 -5.26
N MET A 71 -10.13 7.40 -4.55
CA MET A 71 -9.30 8.61 -4.58
C MET A 71 -7.95 8.24 -5.21
N LEU A 72 -7.67 8.78 -6.39
CA LEU A 72 -6.56 8.34 -7.21
C LEU A 72 -5.35 9.26 -7.03
N LYS A 73 -4.16 8.67 -6.90
CA LYS A 73 -2.89 9.39 -6.96
C LYS A 73 -2.74 10.07 -8.33
N ASN A 74 -2.32 11.32 -8.34
CA ASN A 74 -1.76 11.93 -9.55
C ASN A 74 -0.28 11.53 -9.63
N TYR A 75 0.01 10.42 -10.32
CA TYR A 75 1.36 9.86 -10.28
C TYR A 75 2.40 10.80 -10.88
N SER A 76 2.08 11.54 -11.94
CA SER A 76 3.04 12.44 -12.57
C SER A 76 3.56 13.48 -11.57
N LEU A 77 2.65 14.24 -10.94
CA LEU A 77 3.03 15.29 -10.00
C LEU A 77 3.59 14.73 -8.68
N SER A 78 3.12 13.56 -8.26
CA SER A 78 3.68 12.91 -7.05
C SER A 78 5.11 12.44 -7.31
N ASP A 79 5.37 11.78 -8.44
CA ASP A 79 6.67 11.21 -8.80
C ASP A 79 7.70 12.31 -9.12
N ASP A 80 7.25 13.48 -9.59
CA ASP A 80 8.13 14.65 -9.77
C ASP A 80 8.75 15.13 -8.45
N ILE A 81 8.00 15.09 -7.35
CA ILE A 81 8.51 15.39 -6.02
C ILE A 81 9.29 14.19 -5.47
N ALA A 82 8.75 12.97 -5.61
CA ALA A 82 9.32 11.78 -4.98
C ALA A 82 10.67 11.36 -5.57
N PHE A 83 10.78 11.35 -6.91
CA PHE A 83 11.92 10.77 -7.60
C PHE A 83 12.77 11.83 -8.34
N ARG A 84 12.14 12.84 -8.96
CA ARG A 84 12.84 13.77 -9.88
C ARG A 84 13.33 15.06 -9.24
N PHE A 85 12.96 15.33 -7.98
CA PHE A 85 13.24 16.59 -7.32
C PHE A 85 14.74 16.98 -7.33
N GLY A 86 15.61 16.05 -6.95
CA GLY A 86 17.07 16.21 -6.98
C GLY A 86 17.74 15.89 -8.33
N GLU A 87 16.99 15.47 -9.34
CA GLU A 87 17.55 14.95 -10.60
C GLU A 87 18.01 16.07 -11.53
N LYS A 88 19.28 16.47 -11.44
CA LYS A 88 19.84 17.60 -12.23
C LYS A 88 19.80 17.42 -13.75
N ASN A 89 19.67 16.19 -14.24
CA ASN A 89 19.56 15.87 -15.66
C ASN A 89 18.10 15.89 -16.16
N TRP A 90 17.12 15.96 -15.25
CA TRP A 90 15.72 16.09 -15.64
C TRP A 90 15.48 17.48 -16.22
N ARG A 91 14.77 17.53 -17.35
CA ARG A 91 14.54 18.77 -18.11
C ARG A 91 13.87 19.88 -17.30
N GLU A 92 13.03 19.51 -16.34
CA GLU A 92 12.33 20.48 -15.49
C GLU A 92 13.08 20.81 -14.20
N TRP A 93 14.30 20.32 -13.99
CA TRP A 93 15.12 20.69 -12.85
C TRP A 93 15.63 22.15 -12.98
N PRO A 94 15.68 22.93 -11.88
CA PRO A 94 15.23 22.60 -10.52
C PRO A 94 13.71 22.69 -10.37
N LEU A 95 13.13 21.85 -9.51
CA LEU A 95 11.71 21.91 -9.16
C LEU A 95 11.49 22.92 -8.03
N THR A 96 10.93 24.09 -8.36
CA THR A 96 10.58 25.12 -7.37
C THR A 96 9.09 25.08 -7.01
N ALA A 97 8.74 25.58 -5.83
CA ALA A 97 7.34 25.66 -5.38
C ALA A 97 6.47 26.44 -6.37
N ASP A 98 6.99 27.52 -6.96
CA ASP A 98 6.28 28.30 -7.96
C ASP A 98 6.07 27.52 -9.26
N LYS A 99 7.10 26.81 -9.74
CA LYS A 99 6.99 25.94 -10.93
C LYS A 99 5.94 24.86 -10.72
N PHE A 100 6.03 24.13 -9.60
CA PHE A 100 5.08 23.09 -9.25
C PHE A 100 3.66 23.64 -9.10
N SER A 101 3.49 24.78 -8.42
CA SER A 101 2.18 25.40 -8.22
C SER A 101 1.51 25.77 -9.55
N ARG A 102 2.25 26.24 -10.56
CA ARG A 102 1.69 26.53 -11.88
C ARG A 102 1.13 25.27 -12.54
N TRP A 103 1.87 24.17 -12.51
CA TRP A 103 1.39 22.89 -13.03
C TRP A 103 0.15 22.38 -12.28
N ALA A 104 0.14 22.52 -10.95
CA ALA A 104 -1.04 22.19 -10.17
C ALA A 104 -2.23 23.08 -10.53
N HIS A 105 -2.02 24.39 -10.71
CA HIS A 105 -3.07 25.36 -11.07
C HIS A 105 -3.68 25.10 -12.45
N GLU A 106 -2.96 24.48 -13.39
CA GLU A 106 -3.50 24.04 -14.68
C GLU A 106 -4.64 23.00 -14.55
N ILE A 107 -4.78 22.36 -13.38
CA ILE A 107 -5.88 21.44 -13.08
C ILE A 107 -7.18 22.21 -12.79
N ALA A 108 -7.12 23.50 -12.45
CA ALA A 108 -8.31 24.32 -12.20
C ALA A 108 -9.27 24.26 -13.39
N GLY A 109 -10.55 23.97 -13.12
CA GLY A 109 -11.57 23.79 -14.16
C GLY A 109 -11.58 22.42 -14.82
N ASN A 110 -10.58 21.56 -14.60
CA ASN A 110 -10.49 20.20 -15.13
C ASN A 110 -10.11 19.15 -14.06
N GLY A 111 -10.42 19.44 -12.80
CA GLY A 111 -10.21 18.58 -11.64
C GLY A 111 -10.90 19.16 -10.42
N THR A 112 -11.27 18.31 -9.47
CA THR A 112 -11.89 18.72 -8.19
C THR A 112 -11.00 18.41 -7.00
N VAL A 113 -10.05 17.48 -7.16
CA VAL A 113 -9.11 17.08 -6.12
C VAL A 113 -7.78 16.72 -6.76
N LEU A 114 -6.67 17.23 -6.24
CA LEU A 114 -5.32 16.79 -6.60
C LEU A 114 -4.76 15.99 -5.43
N ASN A 115 -4.58 14.69 -5.63
CA ASN A 115 -3.96 13.81 -4.63
C ASN A 115 -2.47 13.63 -4.94
N LEU A 116 -1.62 14.06 -4.02
CA LEU A 116 -0.18 13.83 -4.06
C LEU A 116 0.15 12.75 -3.02
N PHE A 117 0.40 11.53 -3.47
CA PHE A 117 0.71 10.40 -2.57
C PHE A 117 2.17 10.00 -2.75
N MET A 118 2.93 10.03 -1.67
CA MET A 118 4.37 9.76 -1.63
C MET A 118 4.70 9.07 -0.30
N ASP A 119 5.80 8.33 -0.28
CA ASP A 119 6.33 7.77 0.97
C ASP A 119 6.85 8.89 1.87
N PHE A 120 6.78 8.70 3.20
CA PHE A 120 7.27 9.70 4.14
C PHE A 120 8.78 9.92 3.98
N GLU A 121 9.49 8.85 3.65
CA GLU A 121 10.93 8.76 3.40
C GLU A 121 11.36 9.57 2.17
N THR A 122 10.40 10.01 1.33
CA THR A 122 10.65 11.01 0.27
C THR A 122 11.40 12.23 0.84
N LEU A 123 11.05 12.62 2.06
CA LEU A 123 11.49 13.87 2.68
C LEU A 123 12.61 13.60 3.67
N GLY A 124 13.86 13.81 3.24
CA GLY A 124 15.05 13.67 4.07
C GLY A 124 15.80 12.34 3.94
N GLU A 125 15.26 11.36 3.22
CA GLU A 125 15.94 10.08 2.95
C GLU A 125 16.13 9.84 1.44
N HIS A 126 15.06 9.90 0.63
CA HIS A 126 15.19 9.86 -0.84
C HIS A 126 15.63 11.21 -1.41
N GLN A 127 15.06 12.31 -0.93
CA GLN A 127 15.50 13.67 -1.24
C GLN A 127 16.14 14.27 0.01
N TRP A 128 17.46 14.43 -0.02
CA TRP A 128 18.23 14.91 1.14
C TRP A 128 18.03 16.42 1.35
N ALA A 129 18.32 16.91 2.56
CA ALA A 129 18.11 18.32 2.91
C ALA A 129 18.82 19.30 1.97
N ASP A 130 20.02 18.94 1.49
CA ASP A 130 20.86 19.73 0.59
C ASP A 130 20.29 19.85 -0.84
N THR A 131 19.31 19.02 -1.20
CA THR A 131 18.54 19.19 -2.44
C THR A 131 17.61 20.42 -2.39
N GLY A 132 17.32 20.94 -1.19
CA GLY A 132 16.36 22.02 -0.98
C GLY A 132 14.90 21.57 -0.81
N ILE A 133 14.66 20.27 -0.60
CA ILE A 133 13.30 19.70 -0.49
C ILE A 133 12.49 20.32 0.67
N PHE A 134 13.14 20.65 1.78
CA PHE A 134 12.45 21.25 2.93
C PHE A 134 12.03 22.69 2.65
N ASP A 135 12.88 23.50 2.01
CA ASP A 135 12.53 24.86 1.58
C ASP A 135 11.39 24.86 0.55
N PHE A 136 11.41 23.88 -0.36
CA PHE A 136 10.32 23.64 -1.30
C PHE A 136 9.01 23.35 -0.58
N LEU A 137 9.01 22.42 0.38
CA LEU A 137 7.81 22.05 1.13
C LEU A 137 7.28 23.18 2.01
N GLU A 138 8.16 23.96 2.63
CA GLU A 138 7.77 25.13 3.42
C GLU A 138 7.05 26.16 2.54
N SER A 139 7.53 26.35 1.31
CA SER A 139 6.99 27.33 0.36
C SER A 139 5.73 26.83 -0.37
N LEU A 140 5.62 25.53 -0.59
CA LEU A 140 4.60 24.92 -1.46
C LEU A 140 3.15 25.25 -1.08
N PRO A 141 2.72 25.17 0.20
CA PRO A 141 1.36 25.53 0.59
C PRO A 141 1.02 26.98 0.25
N GLY A 142 1.92 27.91 0.52
CA GLY A 142 1.75 29.32 0.17
C GLY A 142 1.60 29.50 -1.34
N SER A 143 2.44 28.82 -2.12
CA SER A 143 2.40 28.89 -3.58
C SER A 143 1.12 28.33 -4.19
N LEU A 144 0.61 27.21 -3.67
CA LEU A 144 -0.65 26.61 -4.11
C LEU A 144 -1.86 27.49 -3.78
N LEU A 145 -1.89 28.09 -2.59
CA LEU A 145 -3.01 28.91 -2.11
C LEU A 145 -3.09 30.31 -2.75
N ARG A 146 -2.14 30.69 -3.60
CA ARG A 146 -2.25 31.93 -4.40
C ARG A 146 -3.38 31.87 -5.43
N HIS A 147 -3.79 30.68 -5.85
CA HIS A 147 -4.93 30.51 -6.74
C HIS A 147 -6.21 30.30 -5.90
N PRO A 148 -7.28 31.10 -6.11
CA PRO A 148 -8.46 31.11 -5.24
C PRO A 148 -9.23 29.78 -5.22
N ASP A 149 -9.10 28.97 -6.27
CA ASP A 149 -9.75 27.65 -6.36
C ASP A 149 -9.05 26.54 -5.57
N PHE A 150 -7.85 26.81 -5.02
CA PHE A 150 -7.07 25.81 -4.29
C PHE A 150 -7.26 25.93 -2.79
N SER A 151 -7.44 24.78 -2.13
CA SER A 151 -7.49 24.65 -0.68
C SER A 151 -6.96 23.29 -0.28
N PHE A 152 -6.52 23.15 0.98
CA PHE A 152 -6.15 21.84 1.52
C PHE A 152 -7.36 21.18 2.19
N SER A 153 -7.44 19.87 2.06
CA SER A 153 -8.50 19.07 2.68
C SER A 153 -7.92 17.71 3.04
N THR A 154 -8.37 17.17 4.16
CA THR A 154 -8.19 15.74 4.44
C THR A 154 -8.92 14.91 3.39
N VAL A 155 -8.53 13.64 3.21
CA VAL A 155 -9.22 12.72 2.31
C VAL A 155 -10.71 12.63 2.65
N SER A 156 -11.06 12.55 3.93
CA SER A 156 -12.45 12.45 4.38
C SER A 156 -13.27 13.71 4.08
N GLU A 157 -12.66 14.91 4.12
CA GLU A 157 -13.31 16.15 3.69
C GLU A 157 -13.51 16.20 2.17
N ALA A 158 -12.49 15.83 1.40
CA ALA A 158 -12.57 15.80 -0.06
C ALA A 158 -13.65 14.83 -0.55
N VAL A 159 -13.73 13.64 0.06
CA VAL A 159 -14.75 12.61 -0.20
C VAL A 159 -16.16 13.13 0.07
N LYS A 160 -16.37 13.94 1.12
CA LYS A 160 -17.69 14.54 1.41
C LYS A 160 -18.02 15.69 0.46
N ARG A 161 -17.01 16.47 0.07
CA ARG A 161 -17.18 17.69 -0.72
C ARG A 161 -17.52 17.42 -2.18
N TRP A 162 -16.87 16.42 -2.78
CA TRP A 162 -16.90 16.26 -4.24
C TRP A 162 -17.68 15.01 -4.67
N PRO A 163 -18.61 15.13 -5.63
CA PRO A 163 -19.29 13.99 -6.20
C PRO A 163 -18.34 13.13 -7.04
N VAL A 164 -18.72 11.87 -7.26
CA VAL A 164 -18.00 10.99 -8.20
C VAL A 164 -18.34 11.38 -9.64
N VAL A 165 -17.39 11.21 -10.55
CA VAL A 165 -17.58 11.54 -11.99
C VAL A 165 -17.64 10.31 -12.90
N GLY A 166 -17.58 9.11 -12.32
CA GLY A 166 -17.66 7.85 -13.04
C GLY A 166 -17.28 6.67 -12.16
N GLU A 167 -17.12 5.51 -12.79
CA GLU A 167 -16.85 4.23 -12.13
C GLU A 167 -15.43 3.72 -12.40
N ILE A 168 -14.78 3.16 -11.37
CA ILE A 168 -13.56 2.36 -11.53
C ILE A 168 -13.94 0.88 -11.57
N ASP A 169 -13.49 0.22 -12.64
CA ASP A 169 -13.67 -1.21 -12.87
C ASP A 169 -12.33 -1.86 -13.21
N THR A 170 -11.75 -2.57 -12.25
CA THR A 170 -10.59 -3.45 -12.51
C THR A 170 -10.64 -4.66 -11.59
N ASN A 171 -10.75 -5.85 -12.19
CA ASN A 171 -10.62 -7.10 -11.45
C ASN A 171 -9.15 -7.46 -11.22
N ASP A 172 -8.29 -7.11 -12.18
CA ASP A 172 -6.85 -7.29 -12.04
C ASP A 172 -6.31 -6.26 -11.05
N PRO A 173 -5.56 -6.69 -10.01
CA PRO A 173 -4.95 -5.78 -9.07
C PRO A 173 -4.01 -4.80 -9.76
N ILE A 174 -4.17 -3.51 -9.42
CA ILE A 174 -3.21 -2.46 -9.75
C ILE A 174 -2.42 -2.07 -8.51
N SER A 175 -1.29 -1.42 -8.69
CA SER A 175 -0.44 -0.87 -7.62
C SER A 175 0.19 0.42 -8.10
N TRP A 176 0.73 1.22 -7.17
CA TRP A 176 1.58 2.36 -7.51
C TRP A 176 3.04 1.98 -7.82
N ALA A 177 3.40 0.70 -7.63
CA ALA A 177 4.77 0.23 -7.80
C ALA A 177 5.12 -0.02 -9.25
N ASP A 178 6.41 0.19 -9.54
CA ASP A 178 7.06 -0.04 -10.82
C ASP A 178 6.34 0.62 -12.02
N THR A 179 6.90 0.53 -13.21
CA THR A 179 6.29 1.16 -14.41
C THR A 179 4.99 0.46 -14.82
N GLU A 180 4.86 -0.83 -14.53
CA GLU A 180 3.70 -1.64 -14.92
C GLU A 180 2.44 -1.36 -14.09
N ARG A 181 2.59 -0.70 -12.93
CA ARG A 181 1.48 -0.33 -12.02
C ARG A 181 0.57 -1.52 -11.70
N ASP A 182 1.20 -2.63 -11.37
CA ASP A 182 0.57 -3.91 -11.07
C ASP A 182 1.22 -4.60 -9.86
N VAL A 183 0.84 -5.84 -9.57
CA VAL A 183 1.34 -6.59 -8.41
C VAL A 183 2.57 -7.44 -8.68
N THR A 184 3.21 -7.31 -9.84
CA THR A 184 4.36 -8.15 -10.22
C THR A 184 5.62 -7.84 -9.39
N ALA A 185 5.67 -6.70 -8.69
CA ALA A 185 6.70 -6.44 -7.68
C ALA A 185 6.66 -7.43 -6.50
N TRP A 186 5.51 -8.07 -6.24
CA TRP A 186 5.34 -9.05 -5.15
C TRP A 186 4.96 -10.45 -5.62
N LEU A 187 4.43 -10.62 -6.84
CA LEU A 187 3.94 -11.90 -7.37
C LEU A 187 4.45 -12.19 -8.79
N GLY A 188 5.50 -11.51 -9.23
CA GLY A 188 6.02 -11.57 -10.60
C GLY A 188 6.76 -12.87 -10.94
N ASN A 189 7.43 -13.50 -9.97
CA ASN A 189 8.22 -14.72 -10.20
C ASN A 189 7.72 -15.94 -9.39
N ASN A 190 8.33 -17.11 -9.66
CA ASN A 190 7.93 -18.37 -9.03
C ASN A 190 8.23 -18.41 -7.51
N MET A 191 9.33 -17.81 -7.06
CA MET A 191 9.70 -17.79 -5.62
C MET A 191 8.65 -17.02 -4.82
N GLN A 192 8.29 -15.83 -5.33
CA GLN A 192 7.25 -14.97 -4.79
C GLN A 192 5.90 -15.68 -4.68
N ARG A 193 5.44 -16.30 -5.78
CA ARG A 193 4.16 -17.03 -5.81
C ARG A 193 4.16 -18.23 -4.87
N GLN A 194 5.21 -19.05 -4.88
CA GLN A 194 5.32 -20.20 -3.97
C GLN A 194 5.35 -19.79 -2.50
N ALA A 195 6.09 -18.73 -2.17
CA ALA A 195 6.13 -18.21 -0.79
C ALA A 195 4.76 -17.69 -0.33
N ALA A 196 4.01 -17.02 -1.21
CA ALA A 196 2.67 -16.53 -0.90
C ALA A 196 1.67 -17.67 -0.76
N GLU A 197 1.67 -18.62 -1.69
CA GLU A 197 0.81 -19.82 -1.65
C GLU A 197 1.07 -20.63 -0.37
N ALA A 198 2.33 -20.96 -0.09
CA ALA A 198 2.71 -21.71 1.10
C ALA A 198 2.31 -21.01 2.40
N LEU A 199 2.35 -19.67 2.43
CA LEU A 199 1.88 -18.89 3.58
C LEU A 199 0.37 -19.06 3.76
N TYR A 200 -0.41 -18.85 2.70
CA TYR A 200 -1.86 -18.91 2.79
C TYR A 200 -2.40 -20.32 3.03
N GLU A 201 -1.68 -21.38 2.62
CA GLU A 201 -1.99 -22.77 2.98
C GLU A 201 -1.97 -23.01 4.50
N LEU A 202 -1.17 -22.25 5.26
CA LEU A 202 -1.08 -22.39 6.72
C LEU A 202 -2.22 -21.69 7.47
N THR A 203 -3.09 -20.94 6.78
CA THR A 203 -4.09 -20.06 7.41
C THR A 203 -4.98 -20.80 8.42
N GLU A 204 -5.66 -21.85 7.97
CA GLU A 204 -6.58 -22.62 8.82
C GLU A 204 -5.86 -23.31 9.97
N GLN A 205 -4.69 -23.90 9.68
CA GLN A 205 -3.89 -24.61 10.66
C GLN A 205 -3.41 -23.68 11.78
N VAL A 206 -2.88 -22.50 11.43
CA VAL A 206 -2.42 -21.52 12.42
C VAL A 206 -3.59 -20.95 13.21
N TYR A 207 -4.73 -20.65 12.58
CA TYR A 207 -5.91 -20.20 13.30
C TYR A 207 -6.45 -21.23 14.30
N ALA A 208 -6.45 -22.51 13.92
CA ALA A 208 -6.91 -23.61 14.78
C ALA A 208 -6.10 -23.70 16.08
N THR A 209 -4.81 -23.34 16.06
CA THR A 209 -3.96 -23.35 17.26
C THR A 209 -4.51 -22.47 18.39
N GLY A 210 -5.15 -21.34 18.04
CA GLY A 210 -5.53 -20.31 19.00
C GLY A 210 -4.35 -19.66 19.75
N ASP A 211 -3.11 -19.96 19.38
CA ASP A 211 -1.92 -19.48 20.08
C ASP A 211 -1.58 -18.05 19.65
N ALA A 212 -1.58 -17.13 20.62
CA ALA A 212 -1.40 -15.71 20.35
C ALA A 212 -0.02 -15.38 19.74
N ALA A 213 1.03 -16.13 20.10
CA ALA A 213 2.39 -15.89 19.61
C ALA A 213 2.55 -16.38 18.16
N LEU A 214 2.01 -17.56 17.82
CA LEU A 214 2.00 -18.06 16.45
C LEU A 214 1.15 -17.16 15.54
N LEU A 215 -0.01 -16.69 16.01
CA LEU A 215 -0.85 -15.74 15.28
C LEU A 215 -0.12 -14.42 15.00
N ASP A 216 0.68 -13.94 15.95
CA ASP A 216 1.50 -12.74 15.77
C ASP A 216 2.59 -12.95 14.72
N VAL A 217 3.31 -14.07 14.77
CA VAL A 217 4.32 -14.45 13.76
C VAL A 217 3.67 -14.57 12.38
N PHE A 218 2.54 -15.26 12.26
CA PHE A 218 1.84 -15.45 11.00
C PHE A 218 1.38 -14.13 10.37
N ARG A 219 0.96 -13.16 11.18
CA ARG A 219 0.63 -11.80 10.70
C ARG A 219 1.87 -11.05 10.21
N LYS A 220 3.00 -11.17 10.89
CA LYS A 220 4.26 -10.53 10.47
C LYS A 220 4.76 -11.10 9.14
N LEU A 221 4.63 -12.41 8.93
CA LEU A 221 4.99 -13.05 7.65
C LEU A 221 4.12 -12.61 6.47
N GLN A 222 2.93 -12.04 6.71
CA GLN A 222 2.09 -11.46 5.66
C GLN A 222 2.55 -10.07 5.19
N THR A 223 3.63 -9.51 5.76
CA THR A 223 4.16 -8.20 5.35
C THR A 223 4.67 -8.26 3.91
N SER A 224 4.27 -7.28 3.09
CA SER A 224 4.58 -7.26 1.65
C SER A 224 6.08 -7.24 1.34
N ASP A 225 6.88 -6.62 2.21
CA ASP A 225 8.33 -6.50 2.07
C ASP A 225 9.01 -7.85 1.89
N HIS A 226 8.53 -8.91 2.56
CA HIS A 226 9.07 -10.26 2.38
C HIS A 226 9.02 -10.72 0.92
N PHE A 227 7.90 -10.49 0.24
CA PHE A 227 7.75 -10.85 -1.17
C PHE A 227 8.48 -9.87 -2.09
N TYR A 228 8.54 -8.60 -1.71
CA TYR A 228 9.30 -7.59 -2.46
C TYR A 228 10.80 -7.92 -2.50
N TYR A 229 11.37 -8.37 -1.39
CA TYR A 229 12.78 -8.79 -1.34
C TYR A 229 13.09 -10.01 -2.22
N MET A 230 12.08 -10.79 -2.61
CA MET A 230 12.21 -11.91 -3.55
C MET A 230 12.05 -11.49 -5.02
N CYS A 231 11.84 -10.20 -5.31
CA CYS A 231 11.68 -9.69 -6.68
C CYS A 231 13.00 -9.75 -7.47
N THR A 232 12.92 -10.17 -8.73
CA THR A 232 14.09 -10.33 -9.62
C THR A 232 14.18 -9.28 -10.72
N LYS A 233 13.12 -8.48 -10.94
CA LYS A 233 13.04 -7.52 -12.06
C LYS A 233 14.20 -6.53 -12.10
N TRP A 234 14.62 -6.07 -10.94
CA TRP A 234 15.58 -4.98 -10.80
C TRP A 234 16.96 -5.44 -10.37
N PHE A 235 17.13 -6.76 -10.18
CA PHE A 235 18.44 -7.34 -9.89
C PHE A 235 19.37 -7.28 -11.11
N SER A 236 18.83 -7.05 -12.31
CA SER A 236 19.59 -6.73 -13.53
C SER A 236 19.97 -5.25 -13.64
N ASP A 237 19.28 -4.33 -12.94
CA ASP A 237 19.38 -2.87 -13.16
C ASP A 237 19.91 -2.07 -11.95
N GLY A 238 20.46 -2.74 -10.94
CA GLY A 238 21.51 -2.19 -10.07
C GLY A 238 21.17 -1.08 -9.06
N ASP A 239 20.14 -0.24 -9.25
CA ASP A 239 20.20 1.12 -8.67
C ASP A 239 19.15 1.54 -7.61
N VAL A 240 18.22 0.68 -7.16
CA VAL A 240 17.33 1.05 -6.03
C VAL A 240 17.13 -0.07 -5.00
N HIS A 241 17.14 -1.34 -5.44
CA HIS A 241 16.70 -2.47 -4.61
C HIS A 241 17.78 -3.04 -3.67
N LYS A 242 19.05 -2.67 -3.87
CA LYS A 242 20.11 -2.97 -2.89
C LYS A 242 20.03 -2.12 -1.63
N TYR A 243 19.33 -0.99 -1.67
CA TYR A 243 19.29 -0.06 -0.54
C TYR A 243 18.37 -0.55 0.60
N PHE A 244 17.30 -1.29 0.27
CA PHE A 244 16.25 -1.67 1.24
C PHE A 244 16.19 -3.16 1.59
N SER A 245 16.86 -4.05 0.84
CA SER A 245 16.84 -5.48 1.16
C SER A 245 17.92 -5.83 2.21
N PRO A 246 17.57 -6.49 3.33
CA PRO A 246 18.57 -6.99 4.27
C PRO A 246 19.29 -8.26 3.78
N TYR A 247 18.96 -8.75 2.58
CA TYR A 247 19.48 -10.00 2.01
C TYR A 247 20.43 -9.74 0.84
N ASN A 248 21.45 -10.59 0.67
CA ASN A 248 22.41 -10.46 -0.42
C ASN A 248 21.79 -10.75 -1.80
N SER A 249 20.72 -11.55 -1.85
CA SER A 249 20.03 -11.88 -3.08
C SER A 249 18.53 -12.17 -2.84
N PRO A 250 17.69 -12.06 -3.89
CA PRO A 250 16.29 -12.51 -3.84
C PRO A 250 16.15 -14.00 -3.47
N HIS A 251 17.13 -14.82 -3.85
CA HIS A 251 17.15 -16.24 -3.50
C HIS A 251 17.39 -16.44 -2.00
N ASP A 252 18.29 -15.67 -1.39
CA ASP A 252 18.52 -15.71 0.06
C ASP A 252 17.24 -15.33 0.81
N ALA A 253 16.58 -14.24 0.39
CA ALA A 253 15.31 -13.80 0.97
C ALA A 253 14.26 -14.93 0.93
N TYR A 254 14.13 -15.60 -0.22
CA TYR A 254 13.23 -16.74 -0.38
C TYR A 254 13.58 -17.91 0.55
N VAL A 255 14.84 -18.34 0.58
CA VAL A 255 15.29 -19.47 1.43
C VAL A 255 15.04 -19.18 2.91
N TYR A 256 15.40 -17.98 3.38
CA TYR A 256 15.17 -17.60 4.78
C TYR A 256 13.67 -17.58 5.11
N TYR A 257 12.86 -16.98 4.23
CA TYR A 257 11.42 -16.92 4.44
C TYR A 257 10.79 -18.32 4.50
N MET A 258 11.15 -19.21 3.57
CA MET A 258 10.62 -20.58 3.55
C MET A 258 11.05 -21.41 4.76
N ASN A 259 12.27 -21.20 5.28
CA ASN A 259 12.72 -21.85 6.52
C ASN A 259 11.90 -21.40 7.73
N VAL A 260 11.62 -20.09 7.85
CA VAL A 260 10.78 -19.55 8.94
C VAL A 260 9.34 -20.06 8.80
N LEU A 261 8.83 -20.16 7.58
CA LEU A 261 7.50 -20.68 7.31
C LEU A 261 7.38 -22.17 7.67
N HIS A 262 8.44 -22.94 7.43
CA HIS A 262 8.52 -24.35 7.84
C HIS A 262 8.53 -24.50 9.37
N ASP A 263 9.29 -23.68 10.09
CA ASP A 263 9.25 -23.65 11.56
C ASP A 263 7.84 -23.33 12.08
N LEU A 264 7.18 -22.32 11.51
CA LEU A 264 5.80 -21.97 11.87
C LEU A 264 4.85 -23.16 11.71
N ARG A 265 4.96 -23.87 10.58
CA ARG A 265 4.16 -25.07 10.30
C ARG A 265 4.38 -26.14 11.37
N GLN A 266 5.64 -26.51 11.65
CA GLN A 266 5.97 -27.53 12.65
C GLN A 266 5.45 -27.17 14.04
N ARG A 267 5.56 -25.89 14.43
CA ARG A 267 5.04 -25.40 15.72
C ARG A 267 3.52 -25.48 15.78
N ALA A 268 2.82 -25.15 14.68
CA ALA A 268 1.37 -25.27 14.61
C ALA A 268 0.91 -26.75 14.70
N GLU A 269 1.60 -27.66 13.99
CA GLU A 269 1.37 -29.11 14.06
C GLU A 269 1.56 -29.64 15.47
N HIS A 270 2.64 -29.27 16.15
CA HIS A 270 2.93 -29.72 17.49
C HIS A 270 1.85 -29.29 18.51
N ILE A 271 1.38 -28.05 18.43
CA ILE A 271 0.30 -27.57 19.31
C ILE A 271 -0.98 -28.35 19.07
N GLN A 272 -1.31 -28.65 17.81
CA GLN A 272 -2.51 -29.42 17.49
C GLN A 272 -2.42 -30.84 18.05
N LEU A 273 -1.28 -31.53 17.85
CA LEU A 273 -1.05 -32.89 18.37
C LEU A 273 -1.21 -32.95 19.89
N VAL A 274 -0.61 -32.01 20.62
CA VAL A 274 -0.72 -31.95 22.09
C VAL A 274 -2.16 -31.72 22.55
N ARG A 275 -2.96 -30.94 21.81
CA ARG A 275 -4.39 -30.74 22.13
C ARG A 275 -5.19 -32.01 21.90
N ASP A 276 -4.99 -32.67 20.78
CA ASP A 276 -5.69 -33.91 20.42
C ASP A 276 -5.39 -35.03 21.45
N GLU A 277 -4.13 -35.14 21.91
CA GLU A 277 -3.74 -36.08 22.97
C GLU A 277 -4.44 -35.77 24.30
N ASN A 278 -4.51 -34.50 24.70
CA ASN A 278 -5.17 -34.09 25.93
C ASN A 278 -6.68 -34.33 25.89
N GLU A 279 -7.33 -34.09 24.74
CA GLU A 279 -8.74 -34.37 24.54
C GLU A 279 -9.04 -35.87 24.62
N ALA A 280 -8.22 -36.70 23.96
CA ALA A 280 -8.34 -38.16 24.02
C ALA A 280 -8.21 -38.69 25.46
N GLN A 281 -7.24 -38.18 26.22
CA GLN A 281 -7.06 -38.56 27.63
C GLN A 281 -8.26 -38.14 28.50
N SER A 282 -8.79 -36.94 28.31
CA SER A 282 -9.97 -36.45 29.04
C SER A 282 -11.23 -37.28 28.73
N ILE A 283 -11.44 -37.69 27.47
CA ILE A 283 -12.53 -38.60 27.10
C ILE A 283 -12.36 -39.94 27.80
N HIS A 284 -11.15 -40.49 27.80
CA HIS A 284 -10.86 -41.77 28.43
C HIS A 284 -11.12 -41.75 29.95
N GLN A 285 -10.81 -40.64 30.62
CA GLN A 285 -11.09 -40.44 32.05
C GLN A 285 -12.58 -40.26 32.37
N LYS A 286 -13.38 -39.71 31.45
CA LYS A 286 -14.84 -39.56 31.64
C LYS A 286 -15.62 -40.85 31.41
N LEU A 287 -15.04 -41.80 30.68
CA LEU A 287 -15.64 -43.10 30.37
C LEU A 287 -15.20 -44.22 31.34
N ALA A 288 -14.21 -43.96 32.19
CA ALA A 288 -13.73 -44.85 33.25
C ALA A 288 -14.42 -44.56 34.59
#